data_AF-A0A9W6XFT7-F1
#
_entry.id   AF-A0A9W6XFT7-F1
#
_cell.length_a   1.000
_cell.length_b   1.000
_cell.length_c   1.000
_cell.angle_alpha   90.00
_cell.angle_beta   90.00
_cell.angle_gamma   90.00
#
_symmetry.space_group_name_H-M   'P 1'
#
loop_
_entity.id
_entity.type
_entity.pdbx_description
1 polymer ?
#
loop_
_entity_poly.entity_id
_entity_poly.type
_entity_poly.pdbx_seq_one_letter_code
_entity_poly.pdbx_strand_id
1 'polypeptide(L)'
;MEQKQKRPYRKAGSFHVEFHGLQACLRSDKSQVNIKTMLVSYAFVDLWWLIREDRQFNKALFDLLDEQERDFMRYCLNKCKITSRGLKSAYNQLLDGLVKRLKVLEGANRIGDDNPSIKIEMKSILDKLYEKNVFSTSYYSQFKRLMKL
;
A
#
# COMPACT_ATOMS: atom_id res chain seq x y z
N MET A 1 -31.94 -11.40 -31.56
CA MET A 1 -32.12 -10.99 -30.16
C MET A 1 -30.91 -11.51 -29.38
N GLU A 2 -29.92 -10.66 -29.14
CA GLU A 2 -28.70 -11.06 -28.43
C GLU A 2 -28.96 -11.16 -26.92
N GLN A 3 -28.75 -12.35 -26.37
CA GLN A 3 -28.86 -12.61 -24.94
C GLN A 3 -27.69 -11.94 -24.22
N LYS A 4 -27.96 -10.82 -23.53
CA LYS A 4 -27.02 -10.20 -22.58
C LYS A 4 -26.71 -11.22 -21.47
N GLN A 5 -25.50 -11.78 -21.50
CA GLN A 5 -24.98 -12.61 -20.42
C GLN A 5 -24.99 -11.80 -19.11
N LYS A 6 -25.89 -12.16 -18.18
CA LYS A 6 -25.90 -11.62 -16.82
C LYS A 6 -24.62 -12.10 -16.12
N ARG A 7 -23.67 -11.17 -15.93
CA ARG A 7 -22.45 -11.42 -15.16
C ARG A 7 -22.82 -11.95 -13.77
N PRO A 8 -22.13 -12.98 -13.24
CA PRO A 8 -22.44 -13.53 -11.93
C PRO A 8 -22.23 -12.48 -10.85
N TYR A 9 -23.29 -12.21 -10.08
CA TYR A 9 -23.31 -11.29 -8.94
C TYR A 9 -22.38 -11.83 -7.84
N ARG A 10 -21.13 -11.38 -7.81
CA ARG A 10 -20.27 -11.57 -6.64
C ARG A 10 -20.78 -10.61 -5.58
N LYS A 11 -21.12 -11.13 -4.39
CA LYS A 11 -21.36 -10.30 -3.19
C LYS A 11 -20.24 -9.26 -3.10
N ALA A 12 -20.55 -8.00 -3.40
CA ALA A 12 -19.66 -6.89 -3.08
C ALA A 12 -19.33 -7.01 -1.58
N GLY A 13 -18.06 -6.80 -1.20
CA GLY A 13 -17.73 -6.71 0.22
C GLY A 13 -18.62 -5.66 0.88
N SER A 14 -18.81 -5.72 2.20
CA SER A 14 -19.66 -4.77 2.94
C SER A 14 -19.13 -3.33 2.97
N PHE A 15 -18.22 -2.99 2.06
CA PHE A 15 -17.49 -1.73 1.98
C PHE A 15 -17.31 -1.33 0.52
N HIS A 16 -17.44 -0.04 0.25
CA HIS A 16 -17.16 0.57 -1.06
C HIS A 16 -16.41 1.88 -0.88
N VAL A 17 -15.75 2.32 -1.94
CA VAL A 17 -15.18 3.67 -2.02
C VAL A 17 -16.07 4.52 -2.90
N GLU A 18 -16.38 5.70 -2.40
CA GLU A 18 -17.08 6.78 -3.09
C GLU A 18 -16.12 7.96 -3.28
N PHE A 19 -16.27 8.68 -4.39
CA PHE A 19 -15.46 9.86 -4.69
C PHE A 19 -16.35 11.09 -4.78
N HIS A 20 -16.00 12.14 -4.02
CA HIS A 20 -16.57 13.48 -4.16
C HIS A 20 -15.48 14.38 -4.74
N GLY A 21 -15.34 14.33 -6.07
CA GLY A 21 -14.16 14.86 -6.75
C GLY A 21 -12.91 14.08 -6.34
N LEU A 22 -11.91 14.78 -5.79
CA LEU A 22 -10.67 14.18 -5.29
C LEU A 22 -10.75 13.69 -3.84
N GLN A 23 -11.91 13.80 -3.18
CA GLN A 23 -12.09 13.26 -1.85
C GLN A 23 -12.58 11.82 -1.92
N ALA A 24 -11.72 10.88 -1.55
CA ALA A 24 -12.02 9.45 -1.52
C ALA A 24 -12.53 9.04 -0.14
N CYS A 25 -13.73 8.45 -0.08
CA CYS A 25 -14.41 8.05 1.14
C CYS A 25 -14.64 6.53 1.12
N LEU A 26 -13.98 5.80 2.03
CA LEU A 26 -14.30 4.40 2.30
C LEU A 26 -15.50 4.33 3.25
N ARG A 27 -16.58 3.67 2.82
CA ARG A 27 -17.84 3.57 3.54
C ARG A 27 -18.20 2.11 3.78
N SER A 28 -18.99 1.87 4.84
CA SER A 28 -19.66 0.59 5.09
C SER A 28 -21.05 0.63 4.47
N ASP A 29 -21.50 -0.47 3.87
CA ASP A 29 -22.87 -0.54 3.35
C ASP A 29 -23.90 -0.56 4.50
N LYS A 30 -23.49 -0.99 5.70
CA LYS A 30 -24.38 -1.12 6.87
C LYS A 30 -24.56 0.17 7.65
N SER A 31 -23.56 1.04 7.63
CA SER A 31 -23.56 2.30 8.33
C SER A 31 -23.14 3.33 7.31
N GLN A 32 -24.03 4.25 6.93
CA GLN A 32 -23.74 5.32 5.97
C GLN A 32 -22.64 6.31 6.44
N VAL A 33 -21.87 5.97 7.47
CA VAL A 33 -20.76 6.73 8.02
C VAL A 33 -19.47 6.42 7.25
N ASN A 34 -18.66 7.45 7.02
CA ASN A 34 -17.32 7.33 6.47
C ASN A 34 -16.40 6.65 7.48
N ILE A 35 -15.78 5.54 7.09
CA ILE A 35 -14.80 4.83 7.90
C ILE A 35 -13.45 5.54 7.82
N LYS A 36 -13.10 5.96 6.61
CA LYS A 36 -11.86 6.68 6.34
C LYS A 36 -12.05 7.56 5.11
N THR A 37 -11.52 8.76 5.19
CA THR A 37 -11.54 9.73 4.11
C THR A 37 -10.13 10.25 3.87
N MET A 38 -9.77 10.47 2.60
CA MET A 38 -8.48 11.01 2.19
C MET A 38 -8.65 11.88 0.95
N LEU A 39 -7.95 13.00 0.89
CA LEU A 39 -7.76 13.76 -0.35
C LEU A 39 -6.72 13.04 -1.20
N VAL A 40 -7.05 12.74 -2.44
CA VAL A 40 -6.20 11.95 -3.35
C VAL A 40 -5.96 12.69 -4.67
N SER A 41 -4.99 12.23 -5.43
CA SER A 41 -4.66 12.69 -6.77
C SER A 41 -5.63 12.15 -7.82
N TYR A 42 -5.61 12.74 -9.02
CA TYR A 42 -6.34 12.19 -10.17
C TYR A 42 -5.85 10.78 -10.53
N ALA A 43 -4.53 10.53 -10.42
CA ALA A 43 -3.93 9.24 -10.70
C ALA A 43 -4.49 8.13 -9.79
N PHE A 44 -4.81 8.47 -8.53
CA PHE A 44 -5.47 7.54 -7.62
C PHE A 44 -6.86 7.17 -8.12
N VAL A 45 -7.66 8.17 -8.49
CA VAL A 45 -9.04 7.98 -8.94
C VAL A 45 -9.06 7.13 -10.21
N ASP A 46 -8.23 7.46 -11.19
CA ASP A 46 -8.13 6.73 -12.46
C ASP A 46 -7.68 5.29 -12.25
N LEU A 47 -6.63 5.08 -11.43
CA LEU A 47 -6.15 3.74 -11.13
C LEU A 47 -7.19 2.92 -10.36
N TRP A 48 -7.95 3.53 -9.45
CA TRP A 48 -9.04 2.86 -8.75
C TRP A 48 -10.09 2.34 -9.72
N TRP A 49 -10.56 3.18 -10.64
CA TRP A 49 -11.57 2.80 -11.63
C TRP A 49 -11.06 1.70 -12.57
N LEU A 50 -9.83 1.81 -13.06
CA LEU A 50 -9.19 0.76 -13.87
C LEU A 50 -9.13 -0.58 -13.14
N ILE A 51 -8.79 -0.59 -11.85
CA ILE A 51 -8.72 -1.81 -11.06
C ILE A 51 -10.11 -2.38 -10.79
N ARG A 52 -11.08 -1.53 -10.44
CA ARG A 52 -12.41 -1.96 -9.99
C ARG A 52 -13.28 -2.44 -11.14
N GLU A 53 -13.38 -1.64 -12.20
CA GLU A 53 -14.33 -1.87 -13.29
C GLU A 53 -13.68 -2.68 -14.41
N ASP A 54 -12.48 -2.27 -14.84
CA ASP A 54 -11.79 -2.89 -15.98
C ASP A 54 -10.94 -4.11 -15.58
N ARG A 55 -10.70 -4.28 -14.27
CA ARG A 55 -9.79 -5.30 -13.70
C ARG A 55 -8.37 -5.20 -14.26
N GLN A 56 -7.98 -4.00 -14.67
CA GLN A 56 -6.66 -3.69 -15.18
C GLN A 56 -5.80 -3.00 -14.13
N PHE A 57 -4.50 -2.94 -14.39
CA PHE A 57 -3.55 -2.23 -13.54
C PHE A 57 -2.60 -1.45 -14.43
N ASN A 58 -2.45 -0.16 -14.15
CA ASN A 58 -1.51 0.71 -14.84
C ASN A 58 -0.37 1.09 -13.87
N LYS A 59 0.85 0.64 -14.20
CA LYS A 59 2.04 0.90 -13.38
C LYS A 59 2.44 2.37 -13.36
N ALA A 60 2.27 3.09 -14.48
CA ALA A 60 2.61 4.51 -14.55
C ALA A 60 1.73 5.33 -13.62
N LEU A 61 0.41 5.06 -13.59
CA LEU A 61 -0.49 5.72 -12.62
C LEU A 61 -0.12 5.38 -11.17
N PHE A 62 0.24 4.12 -10.90
CA PHE A 62 0.69 3.70 -9.57
C PHE A 62 1.97 4.43 -9.13
N ASP A 63 2.88 4.70 -10.06
CA ASP A 63 4.13 5.39 -9.78
C ASP A 63 3.95 6.88 -9.49
N LEU A 64 2.88 7.48 -9.98
CA LEU A 64 2.48 8.85 -9.64
C LEU A 64 1.92 8.99 -8.22
N LEU A 65 1.43 7.90 -7.62
CA LEU A 65 0.89 7.93 -6.26
C LEU A 65 1.99 8.15 -5.24
N ASP A 66 1.71 8.96 -4.22
CA ASP A 66 2.60 9.04 -3.07
C ASP A 66 2.50 7.80 -2.15
N GLU A 67 3.33 7.75 -1.10
CA GLU A 67 3.35 6.62 -0.17
C GLU A 67 2.00 6.44 0.56
N GLN A 68 1.35 7.54 0.95
CA GLN A 68 0.09 7.51 1.70
C GLN A 68 -1.07 7.04 0.81
N GLU A 69 -1.11 7.50 -0.44
CA GLU A 69 -2.06 7.09 -1.45
C GLU A 69 -1.93 5.61 -1.79
N ARG A 70 -0.70 5.09 -1.96
CA ARG A 70 -0.47 3.65 -2.22
C ARG A 70 -0.96 2.80 -1.05
N ASP A 71 -0.66 3.23 0.18
CA ASP A 71 -1.12 2.55 1.40
C ASP A 71 -2.64 2.59 1.54
N PHE A 72 -3.24 3.74 1.26
CA PHE A 72 -4.68 3.91 1.31
C PHE A 72 -5.39 3.10 0.22
N MET A 73 -4.88 3.06 -1.00
CA MET A 73 -5.42 2.23 -2.08
C MET A 73 -5.37 0.76 -1.71
N ARG A 74 -4.22 0.27 -1.20
CA ARG A 74 -4.07 -1.11 -0.71
C ARG A 74 -5.08 -1.41 0.40
N TYR A 75 -5.26 -0.49 1.35
CA TYR A 75 -6.23 -0.63 2.43
C TYR A 75 -7.66 -0.73 1.90
N CYS A 76 -8.06 0.18 1.01
CA CYS A 76 -9.39 0.21 0.42
C CYS A 76 -9.69 -1.06 -0.39
N LEU A 77 -8.77 -1.50 -1.25
CA LEU A 77 -8.93 -2.75 -2.01
C LEU A 77 -9.11 -3.96 -1.09
N ASN A 78 -8.33 -4.05 -0.02
CA ASN A 78 -8.44 -5.13 0.96
C ASN A 78 -9.80 -5.11 1.70
N LYS A 79 -10.29 -3.93 2.07
CA LYS A 79 -11.59 -3.76 2.75
C LYS A 79 -12.76 -4.08 1.81
N CYS A 80 -12.71 -3.60 0.58
CA CYS A 80 -13.71 -3.85 -0.46
C CYS A 80 -13.64 -5.28 -1.05
N LYS A 81 -12.65 -6.10 -0.65
CA LYS A 81 -12.39 -7.44 -1.19
C LYS A 81 -12.13 -7.43 -2.71
N ILE A 82 -11.52 -6.37 -3.21
CA ILE A 82 -11.11 -6.23 -4.61
C ILE A 82 -9.67 -6.71 -4.75
N THR A 83 -9.45 -7.67 -5.65
CA THR A 83 -8.11 -8.25 -5.88
C THR A 83 -7.46 -7.64 -7.11
N SER A 84 -6.25 -7.10 -6.97
CA SER A 84 -5.41 -6.68 -8.10
C SER A 84 -4.01 -7.28 -7.97
N ARG A 85 -3.65 -8.21 -8.88
CA ARG A 85 -2.31 -8.82 -8.90
C ARG A 85 -1.23 -7.80 -9.25
N GLY A 86 -1.52 -6.90 -10.19
CA GLY A 86 -0.60 -5.84 -10.60
C GLY A 86 -0.26 -4.90 -9.45
N LEU A 87 -1.27 -4.41 -8.72
CA LEU A 87 -1.03 -3.56 -7.55
C LEU A 87 -0.27 -4.30 -6.45
N LYS A 88 -0.64 -5.55 -6.15
CA LYS A 88 0.08 -6.37 -5.16
C LYS A 88 1.56 -6.52 -5.54
N SER A 89 1.83 -6.82 -6.81
CA SER A 89 3.20 -6.99 -7.31
C SER A 89 3.99 -5.68 -7.25
N ALA A 90 3.42 -4.55 -7.71
CA ALA A 90 4.07 -3.25 -7.69
C ALA A 90 4.35 -2.77 -6.26
N TYR A 91 3.40 -2.97 -5.34
CA TYR A 91 3.57 -2.63 -3.94
C TYR A 91 4.66 -3.49 -3.28
N ASN A 92 4.69 -4.79 -3.56
CA ASN A 92 5.76 -5.66 -3.05
C ASN A 92 7.14 -5.27 -3.59
N GLN A 93 7.25 -4.82 -4.84
CA GLN A 93 8.52 -4.31 -5.38
C GLN A 93 9.04 -3.09 -4.60
N LEU A 94 8.15 -2.21 -4.12
CA LEU A 94 8.54 -1.10 -3.25
C LEU A 94 9.09 -1.59 -1.91
N LEU A 95 8.41 -2.56 -1.29
CA LEU A 95 8.87 -3.17 -0.03
C LEU A 95 10.22 -3.88 -0.20
N ASP A 96 10.40 -4.63 -1.30
CA ASP A 96 11.65 -5.30 -1.61
C ASP A 96 12.79 -4.29 -1.82
N GLY A 97 12.49 -3.14 -2.42
CA GLY A 97 13.43 -2.02 -2.53
C GLY A 97 13.90 -1.51 -1.18
N LEU A 98 12.97 -1.30 -0.24
CA LEU A 98 13.28 -0.90 1.13
C LEU A 98 14.12 -1.97 1.86
N VAL A 99 13.77 -3.25 1.72
CA VAL A 99 14.53 -4.36 2.33
C VAL A 99 15.95 -4.43 1.74
N LYS A 100 16.12 -4.26 0.43
CA LYS A 100 17.44 -4.22 -0.21
C LYS A 100 18.26 -3.03 0.30
N ARG A 101 17.67 -1.84 0.41
CA ARG A 101 18.35 -0.66 0.96
C ARG A 101 18.77 -0.88 2.41
N LEU A 102 17.90 -1.47 3.23
CA LEU A 102 18.23 -1.82 4.61
C LEU A 102 19.42 -2.77 4.71
N LYS A 103 19.49 -3.79 3.84
CA LYS A 103 20.64 -4.73 3.78
C LYS A 103 21.95 -4.03 3.41
N VAL A 104 21.91 -3.08 2.47
CA VAL A 104 23.09 -2.30 2.08
C VAL A 104 23.58 -1.45 3.26
N LEU A 105 22.68 -0.76 3.94
CA LEU A 105 23.01 0.07 5.11
C LEU A 105 23.53 -0.77 6.29
N GLU A 106 22.93 -1.93 6.52
CA GLU A 106 23.41 -2.88 7.52
C GLU A 106 24.84 -3.35 7.18
N GLY A 107 25.10 -3.65 5.92
CA GLY A 107 26.45 -4.00 5.43
C GLY A 107 27.46 -2.88 5.68
N ALA A 108 27.11 -1.63 5.34
CA ALA A 108 27.94 -0.45 5.57
C ALA A 108 28.24 -0.24 7.07
N ASN A 109 27.23 -0.33 7.93
CA ASN A 109 27.43 -0.20 9.37
C ASN A 109 28.30 -1.35 9.95
N ARG A 110 28.21 -2.56 9.39
CA ARG A 110 29.03 -3.72 9.84
C ARG A 110 30.51 -3.60 9.45
N ILE A 111 30.84 -2.94 8.34
CA ILE A 111 32.23 -2.69 7.92
C ILE A 111 32.86 -1.48 8.61
N GLY A 112 32.14 -0.83 9.53
CA GLY A 112 32.65 0.30 10.32
C GLY A 112 32.40 1.67 9.71
N ASP A 113 31.42 1.82 8.80
CA ASP A 113 30.97 3.15 8.38
C ASP A 113 30.18 3.82 9.52
N ASP A 114 30.85 4.72 10.23
CA ASP A 114 30.31 5.42 11.40
C ASP A 114 29.44 6.64 11.05
N ASN A 115 29.07 6.82 9.78
CA ASN A 115 28.23 7.93 9.39
C ASN A 115 26.87 7.90 10.13
N PRO A 116 26.53 8.91 10.95
CA PRO A 116 25.28 8.96 11.70
C PRO A 116 24.03 8.86 10.81
N SER A 117 24.12 9.32 9.54
CA SER A 117 23.01 9.25 8.60
C SER A 117 22.58 7.82 8.28
N ILE A 118 23.51 6.86 8.34
CA ILE A 118 23.21 5.44 8.08
C ILE A 118 22.26 4.90 9.15
N LYS A 119 22.54 5.15 10.42
CA LYS A 119 21.68 4.71 11.53
C LYS A 119 20.30 5.36 11.47
N ILE A 120 20.25 6.65 11.16
CA ILE A 120 18.98 7.38 11.00
C ILE A 120 18.15 6.78 9.86
N GLU A 121 18.77 6.55 8.70
CA GLU A 121 18.09 5.97 7.54
C GLU A 121 17.63 4.52 7.81
N MET A 122 18.50 3.70 8.43
CA MET A 122 18.15 2.33 8.83
C MET A 122 16.94 2.28 9.76
N LYS A 123 16.91 3.15 10.77
CA LYS A 123 15.79 3.24 11.71
C LYS A 123 14.51 3.65 10.98
N SER A 124 14.58 4.67 10.12
CA SER A 124 13.43 5.12 9.33
C SER A 124 12.87 4.01 8.43
N ILE A 125 13.73 3.28 7.72
CA ILE A 125 13.31 2.16 6.86
C ILE A 125 12.73 1.02 7.70
N LEU A 126 13.35 0.69 8.82
CA LEU A 126 12.90 -0.37 9.72
C LEU A 126 11.50 -0.06 10.29
N ASP A 127 11.29 1.17 10.76
CA ASP A 127 10.01 1.64 11.30
C ASP A 127 8.92 1.57 10.20
N LYS A 128 9.21 2.04 8.99
CA LYS A 128 8.28 1.94 7.84
C LYS A 128 7.90 0.50 7.50
N LEU A 129 8.87 -0.42 7.48
CA LEU A 129 8.61 -1.83 7.18
C LEU A 129 7.80 -2.50 8.30
N TYR A 130 8.00 -2.11 9.55
CA TYR A 130 7.20 -2.57 10.68
C TYR A 130 5.75 -2.08 10.59
N GLU A 131 5.53 -0.79 10.34
CA GLU A 131 4.18 -0.20 10.16
C GLU A 131 3.41 -0.86 9.01
N LYS A 132 4.11 -1.28 7.94
CA LYS A 132 3.52 -1.99 6.80
C LYS A 132 3.34 -3.50 7.05
N ASN A 133 3.56 -3.97 8.27
CA ASN A 133 3.45 -5.37 8.72
C ASN A 133 4.35 -6.34 7.94
N VAL A 134 5.53 -5.88 7.50
CA VAL A 134 6.51 -6.74 6.81
C VAL A 134 7.27 -7.61 7.81
N PHE A 135 7.55 -7.07 9.00
CA PHE A 135 8.29 -7.76 10.05
C PHE A 135 7.40 -8.07 11.25
N SER A 136 7.73 -9.13 11.97
CA SER A 136 7.16 -9.39 13.30
C SER A 136 7.72 -8.40 14.33
N THR A 137 6.96 -8.16 15.39
CA THR A 137 7.39 -7.35 16.54
C THR A 137 8.68 -7.88 17.16
N SER A 138 8.86 -9.21 17.18
CA SER A 138 10.08 -9.86 17.68
C SER A 138 11.31 -9.51 16.83
N TYR A 139 11.19 -9.60 15.50
CA TYR A 139 12.27 -9.27 14.58
C TYR A 139 12.63 -7.78 14.66
N TYR A 140 11.62 -6.91 14.63
CA TYR A 140 11.79 -5.46 14.78
C TYR A 140 12.59 -5.10 16.04
N SER A 141 12.19 -5.67 17.19
CA SER A 141 12.83 -5.40 18.48
C SER A 141 14.27 -5.92 18.52
N GLN A 142 14.51 -7.13 17.98
CA GLN A 142 15.85 -7.71 17.94
C GLN A 142 16.79 -6.88 17.05
N PHE A 143 16.33 -6.48 15.87
CA PHE A 143 17.13 -5.68 14.93
C PHE A 143 17.50 -4.33 15.52
N LYS A 144 16.52 -3.63 16.12
CA LYS A 144 16.73 -2.34 16.80
C LYS A 144 17.78 -2.44 17.91
N ARG A 145 17.72 -3.51 18.71
CA ARG A 145 18.70 -3.79 19.78
C ARG A 145 20.10 -4.07 19.22
N LEU A 146 20.21 -4.92 18.21
CA LEU A 146 21.51 -5.29 17.60
C LEU A 146 22.23 -4.09 17.00
N MET A 147 21.46 -3.20 16.36
CA MET A 147 22.01 -2.04 15.65
C MET A 147 22.10 -0.78 16.51
N LYS A 148 21.72 -0.86 17.80
CA LYS A 148 21.68 0.28 18.75
C LYS A 148 20.90 1.48 18.19
N LEU A 149 19.73 1.23 17.60
CA LEU A 149 18.86 2.22 16.94
C LEU A 149 17.73 2.75 17.85
#